data_AF-A0A378FX22-F1
#
_entry.id   AF-A0A378FX22-F1
#
_cell.length_a   1.000
_cell.length_b   1.000
_cell.length_c   1.000
_cell.angle_alpha   90.00
_cell.angle_beta   90.00
_cell.angle_gamma   90.00
#
_symmetry.space_group_name_H-M   'P 1'
#
loop_
_entity.id
_entity.type
_entity.pdbx_description
1 polymer ?
#
loop_
_entity_poly.entity_id
_entity_poly.type
_entity_poly.pdbx_seq_one_letter_code
_entity_poly.pdbx_strand_id
1 'polypeptide(L)'
;MHNHIRGDDPLRLVGEKLIKDNVAAMHASLDVNTEETLREAVSVRQRPASDRHRIGASGLVARNFSWKLMKIGINAVSEQDMHALLATVQAMSSDDLLLAISYSGERREINMAAGEALRVGCKILAITGFTRTPYNSRRPTADTIAEEQATRSAAISSTARK
;
A
#
# COMPACT_ATOMS: atom_id res chain seq x y z
N MET A 1 4.84 -9.69 23.32
CA MET A 1 4.92 -10.89 22.46
C MET A 1 4.03 -10.63 21.26
N HIS A 2 4.61 -10.60 20.06
CA HIS A 2 3.86 -10.51 18.80
C HIS A 2 3.49 -11.95 18.36
N ASN A 3 2.32 -12.15 17.75
CA ASN A 3 1.85 -13.47 17.25
C ASN A 3 1.75 -14.62 18.25
N HIS A 4 1.72 -14.34 19.57
CA HIS A 4 1.82 -15.39 20.60
C HIS A 4 3.04 -16.33 20.42
N ILE A 5 4.05 -15.91 19.65
CA ILE A 5 5.29 -16.65 19.43
C ILE A 5 6.17 -16.43 20.66
N ARG A 6 6.59 -17.52 21.29
CA ARG A 6 7.47 -17.54 22.45
C ARG A 6 8.87 -17.98 22.03
N GLY A 7 9.88 -17.53 22.77
CA GLY A 7 11.29 -17.85 22.46
C GLY A 7 11.63 -19.33 22.62
N ASP A 8 10.79 -20.09 23.32
CA ASP A 8 10.90 -21.53 23.58
C ASP A 8 9.98 -22.38 22.69
N ASP A 9 9.23 -21.77 21.76
CA ASP A 9 8.37 -22.53 20.84
C ASP A 9 9.22 -23.39 19.87
N PRO A 10 8.85 -24.66 19.62
CA PRO A 10 9.43 -25.45 18.55
C PRO A 10 9.26 -24.76 17.19
N LEU A 11 10.25 -24.84 16.30
CA LEU A 11 10.22 -24.16 14.98
C LEU A 11 8.98 -24.48 14.15
N ARG A 12 8.45 -25.71 14.25
CA ARG A 12 7.19 -26.10 13.61
C ARG A 12 6.01 -25.28 14.12
N LEU A 13 5.90 -25.12 15.44
CA LEU A 13 4.83 -24.35 16.08
C LEU A 13 4.91 -22.87 15.70
N VAL A 14 6.13 -22.33 15.59
CA VAL A 14 6.35 -20.97 15.08
C VAL A 14 5.81 -20.83 13.66
N GLY A 15 6.11 -21.79 12.77
CA GLY A 15 5.57 -21.82 11.41
C GLY A 15 4.04 -21.88 11.36
N GLU A 16 3.42 -22.73 12.19
CA GLU A 16 1.96 -22.85 12.30
C GLU A 16 1.30 -21.54 12.77
N LYS A 17 1.91 -20.85 13.75
CA LYS A 17 1.44 -19.53 14.22
C LYS A 17 1.52 -18.49 13.10
N LEU A 18 2.67 -18.38 12.42
CA LEU A 18 2.85 -17.44 11.30
C LEU A 18 1.84 -17.66 10.17
N ILE A 19 1.56 -18.90 9.79
CA ILE A 19 0.55 -19.21 8.77
C ILE A 19 -0.84 -18.76 9.23
N LYS A 20 -1.20 -19.08 10.48
CA LYS A 20 -2.49 -18.69 11.06
C LYS A 20 -2.68 -17.18 11.05
N ASP A 21 -1.66 -16.42 11.43
CA ASP A 21 -1.72 -14.97 11.47
C ASP A 21 -1.80 -14.36 10.07
N ASN A 22 -1.09 -14.93 9.09
CA ASN A 22 -1.20 -14.50 7.69
C ASN A 22 -2.60 -14.77 7.12
N VAL A 23 -3.22 -15.91 7.43
CA VAL A 23 -4.61 -16.21 7.05
C VAL A 23 -5.59 -15.24 7.70
N ALA A 24 -5.42 -14.95 8.99
CA ALA A 24 -6.24 -13.97 9.69
C ALA A 24 -6.14 -12.57 9.06
N ALA A 25 -4.92 -12.12 8.72
CA ALA A 25 -4.70 -10.84 8.05
C ALA A 25 -5.36 -10.77 6.66
N MET A 26 -5.35 -11.88 5.90
CA MET A 26 -6.05 -11.95 4.61
C MET A 26 -7.58 -11.85 4.77
N HIS A 27 -8.16 -12.52 5.77
CA HIS A 27 -9.59 -12.39 6.07
C HIS A 27 -9.96 -10.97 6.52
N ALA A 28 -9.18 -10.39 7.44
CA ALA A 28 -9.39 -9.01 7.86
C ALA A 28 -9.34 -8.04 6.67
N SER A 29 -8.37 -8.20 5.77
CA SER A 29 -8.28 -7.40 4.54
C SER A 29 -9.53 -7.52 3.68
N LEU A 30 -10.09 -8.72 3.53
CA LEU A 30 -11.33 -8.94 2.79
C LEU A 30 -12.53 -8.28 3.48
N ASP A 31 -12.64 -8.43 4.80
CA ASP A 31 -13.80 -7.96 5.57
C ASP A 31 -13.97 -6.43 5.54
N VAL A 32 -12.87 -5.66 5.46
CA VAL A 32 -12.96 -4.19 5.32
C VAL A 32 -13.17 -3.70 3.90
N ASN A 33 -12.85 -4.53 2.90
CA ASN A 33 -13.00 -4.17 1.51
C ASN A 33 -14.35 -4.66 1.01
N THR A 34 -15.36 -3.79 1.12
CA THR A 34 -16.69 -4.10 0.60
C THR A 34 -16.63 -4.34 -0.92
N GLU A 35 -17.59 -5.13 -1.42
CA GLU A 35 -17.74 -5.39 -2.86
C GLU A 35 -17.84 -4.07 -3.66
N GLU A 36 -18.48 -3.04 -3.10
CA GLU A 36 -18.61 -1.72 -3.72
C GLU A 36 -17.25 -1.01 -3.82
N THR A 37 -16.48 -0.97 -2.73
CA THR A 37 -15.10 -0.41 -2.71
C THR A 37 -14.20 -1.11 -3.74
N LEU A 38 -14.29 -2.45 -3.83
CA LEU A 38 -13.52 -3.22 -4.80
C LEU A 38 -13.94 -2.90 -6.24
N ARG A 39 -15.24 -2.78 -6.51
CA ARG A 39 -15.76 -2.39 -7.82
C ARG A 39 -15.35 -0.97 -8.19
N GLU A 40 -15.39 -0.04 -7.25
CA GLU A 40 -14.91 1.32 -7.46
C GLU A 40 -13.43 1.34 -7.83
N ALA A 41 -12.58 0.66 -7.06
CA ALA A 41 -11.14 0.55 -7.33
C ALA A 41 -10.85 -0.02 -8.73
N VAL A 42 -11.61 -1.04 -9.16
CA VAL A 42 -11.50 -1.61 -10.50
C VAL A 42 -12.03 -0.66 -11.57
N SER A 43 -13.12 0.06 -11.32
CA SER A 43 -13.71 0.98 -12.30
C SER A 43 -12.87 2.24 -12.55
N VAL A 44 -12.19 2.75 -11.52
CA VAL A 44 -11.22 3.85 -11.63
C VAL A 44 -10.14 3.51 -12.65
N ARG A 45 -9.78 2.21 -12.75
CA ARG A 45 -8.79 1.66 -13.68
C ARG A 45 -9.32 1.36 -15.09
N GLN A 46 -10.60 1.04 -15.27
CA GLN A 46 -11.14 0.58 -16.58
C GLN A 46 -11.24 1.68 -17.67
N ARG A 47 -10.53 2.79 -17.51
CA ARG A 47 -10.51 3.91 -18.47
C ARG A 47 -9.35 3.72 -19.48
N PRO A 48 -9.38 4.41 -20.64
CA PRO A 48 -8.79 3.90 -21.89
C PRO A 48 -7.25 3.84 -21.90
N ALA A 49 -6.70 3.17 -22.92
CA ALA A 49 -5.33 2.69 -23.07
C ALA A 49 -4.17 3.71 -22.97
N SER A 50 -4.45 5.01 -22.82
CA SER A 50 -3.46 6.07 -22.61
C SER A 50 -2.96 6.19 -21.16
N ASP A 51 -3.63 5.53 -20.21
CA ASP A 51 -3.44 5.76 -18.78
C ASP A 51 -2.07 5.24 -18.28
N ARG A 52 -1.16 6.15 -17.93
CA ARG A 52 0.07 5.80 -17.22
C ARG A 52 -0.26 5.66 -15.74
N HIS A 53 -0.07 4.46 -15.22
CA HIS A 53 -0.28 4.20 -13.81
C HIS A 53 1.03 4.43 -13.07
N ARG A 54 1.02 5.32 -12.08
CA ARG A 54 2.18 5.57 -11.22
C ARG A 54 1.93 4.99 -9.85
N ILE A 55 2.89 4.22 -9.34
CA ILE A 55 2.77 3.61 -8.00
C ILE A 55 3.78 4.29 -7.09
N GLY A 56 3.28 4.93 -6.03
CA GLY A 56 4.09 5.56 -4.98
C GLY A 56 4.09 4.74 -3.69
N ALA A 57 5.29 4.54 -3.13
CA ALA A 57 5.64 3.89 -1.84
C ALA A 57 5.32 2.40 -1.61
N SER A 58 6.01 1.86 -0.59
CA SER A 58 6.34 0.45 -0.34
C SER A 58 7.26 -0.14 -1.43
N GLY A 59 8.54 0.24 -1.42
CA GLY A 59 9.47 0.05 -2.54
C GLY A 59 9.44 -1.34 -3.21
N LEU A 60 9.47 -2.42 -2.43
CA LEU A 60 9.41 -3.79 -2.98
C LEU A 60 7.97 -4.23 -3.35
N VAL A 61 6.98 -3.88 -2.54
CA VAL A 61 5.58 -4.29 -2.80
C VAL A 61 5.04 -3.56 -4.03
N ALA A 62 5.26 -2.25 -4.14
CA ALA A 62 4.88 -1.43 -5.28
C ALA A 62 5.55 -1.90 -6.57
N ARG A 63 6.82 -2.27 -6.53
CA ARG A 63 7.54 -2.78 -7.71
C ARG A 63 7.07 -4.18 -8.12
N ASN A 64 6.82 -5.05 -7.15
CA ASN A 64 6.20 -6.35 -7.43
C ASN A 64 4.79 -6.16 -8.01
N PHE A 65 4.01 -5.24 -7.46
CA PHE A 65 2.68 -4.93 -7.94
C PHE A 65 2.69 -4.35 -9.35
N SER A 66 3.60 -3.41 -9.65
CA SER A 66 3.76 -2.85 -10.99
C SER A 66 4.06 -3.94 -12.02
N TRP A 67 4.94 -4.90 -11.71
CA TRP A 67 5.22 -6.03 -12.60
C TRP A 67 4.02 -6.96 -12.78
N LYS A 68 3.24 -7.21 -11.72
CA LYS A 68 2.01 -8.01 -11.83
C LYS A 68 0.98 -7.32 -12.74
N LEU A 69 0.84 -6.00 -12.65
CA LEU A 69 -0.01 -5.22 -13.53
C LEU A 69 0.49 -5.25 -14.98
N MET A 70 1.79 -5.08 -15.20
CA MET A 70 2.40 -5.16 -16.54
C MET A 70 2.19 -6.54 -17.20
N LYS A 71 2.26 -7.62 -16.42
CA LYS A 71 1.99 -8.98 -16.94
C LYS A 71 0.58 -9.17 -17.49
N ILE A 72 -0.39 -8.38 -17.02
CA ILE A 72 -1.78 -8.40 -17.49
C ILE A 72 -2.11 -7.25 -18.45
N GLY A 73 -1.08 -6.62 -19.04
CA GLY A 73 -1.24 -5.58 -20.06
C GLY A 73 -1.51 -4.17 -19.52
N ILE A 74 -1.33 -3.95 -18.20
CA ILE A 74 -1.54 -2.63 -17.59
C ILE A 74 -0.19 -1.92 -17.46
N ASN A 75 -0.08 -0.74 -18.07
CA ASN A 75 1.14 0.06 -18.04
C ASN A 75 1.31 0.75 -16.67
N ALA A 76 1.97 0.06 -15.74
CA ALA A 76 2.24 0.52 -14.39
C ALA A 76 3.74 0.68 -14.11
N VAL A 77 4.13 1.86 -13.63
CA VAL A 77 5.50 2.19 -13.27
C VAL A 77 5.55 2.53 -11.78
N SER A 78 6.37 1.79 -11.04
CA SER A 78 6.69 2.07 -9.65
C SER A 78 7.88 3.01 -9.58
N GLU A 79 7.72 4.14 -8.89
CA GLU A 79 8.80 5.11 -8.67
C GLU A 79 9.19 5.09 -7.18
N GLN A 80 10.48 4.89 -6.93
CA GLN A 80 11.02 4.76 -5.58
C GLN A 80 11.68 6.05 -5.10
N ASP A 81 12.17 6.88 -6.03
CA ASP A 81 12.74 8.17 -5.71
C ASP A 81 11.63 9.23 -5.58
N MET A 82 11.63 9.96 -4.48
CA MET A 82 10.61 10.98 -4.21
C MET A 82 10.62 12.11 -5.25
N HIS A 83 11.80 12.57 -5.65
CA HIS A 83 11.91 13.67 -6.61
C HIS A 83 11.44 13.25 -7.99
N ALA A 84 11.80 12.04 -8.42
CA ALA A 84 11.31 11.44 -9.66
C ALA A 84 9.79 11.22 -9.62
N LEU A 85 9.25 10.77 -8.48
CA LEU A 85 7.81 10.58 -8.31
C LEU A 85 7.07 11.92 -8.45
N LEU A 86 7.52 12.96 -7.76
CA LEU A 86 6.91 14.29 -7.83
C LEU A 86 6.99 14.88 -9.24
N ALA A 87 8.15 14.81 -9.89
CA ALA A 87 8.34 15.29 -11.26
C ALA A 87 7.40 14.56 -12.24
N THR A 88 7.27 13.24 -12.06
CA THR A 88 6.37 12.42 -12.87
C THR A 88 4.92 12.79 -12.63
N VAL A 89 4.50 12.97 -11.38
CA VAL A 89 3.13 13.35 -11.02
C VAL A 89 2.75 14.71 -11.58
N GLN A 90 3.67 15.67 -11.57
CA GLN A 90 3.44 16.99 -12.17
C GLN A 90 3.23 16.93 -13.70
N ALA A 91 3.75 15.89 -14.35
CA ALA A 91 3.58 15.66 -15.78
C ALA A 91 2.35 14.78 -16.12
N MET A 92 1.59 14.34 -15.12
CA MET A 92 0.36 13.56 -15.32
C MET A 92 -0.82 14.44 -15.71
N SER A 93 -1.83 13.84 -16.34
CA SER A 93 -3.10 14.48 -16.70
C SER A 93 -4.29 13.92 -15.93
N SER A 94 -5.49 14.40 -16.24
CA SER A 94 -6.76 13.87 -15.70
C SER A 94 -7.07 12.43 -16.11
N ASP A 95 -6.40 11.92 -17.13
CA ASP A 95 -6.56 10.56 -17.61
C ASP A 95 -5.66 9.59 -16.84
N ASP A 96 -4.56 10.06 -16.26
CA ASP A 96 -3.65 9.21 -15.51
C ASP A 96 -4.17 8.83 -14.11
N LEU A 97 -3.58 7.77 -13.55
CA LEU A 97 -3.89 7.26 -12.21
C LEU A 97 -2.63 7.17 -11.35
N LEU A 98 -2.67 7.84 -10.20
CA LEU A 98 -1.72 7.64 -9.12
C LEU A 98 -2.25 6.58 -8.15
N LEU A 99 -1.53 5.49 -8.01
CA LEU A 99 -1.72 4.50 -6.95
C LEU A 99 -0.77 4.80 -5.79
N ALA A 100 -1.31 5.28 -4.68
CA ALA A 100 -0.55 5.57 -3.47
C ALA A 100 -0.61 4.39 -2.50
N ILE A 101 0.51 3.69 -2.28
CA ILE A 101 0.60 2.57 -1.34
C ILE A 101 1.38 3.04 -0.11
N SER A 102 0.69 3.25 1.01
CA SER A 102 1.33 3.69 2.24
C SER A 102 0.68 3.03 3.43
N TYR A 103 1.43 2.17 4.11
CA TYR A 103 0.90 1.43 5.24
C TYR A 103 0.34 2.34 6.35
N SER A 104 1.11 3.31 6.84
CA SER A 104 0.63 4.24 7.86
C SER A 104 -0.31 5.33 7.32
N GLY A 105 -0.40 5.53 6.00
CA GLY A 105 -1.05 6.71 5.40
C GLY A 105 -0.38 8.07 5.70
N GLU A 106 0.59 8.13 6.60
CA GLU A 106 1.21 9.38 7.07
C GLU A 106 2.51 9.76 6.34
N ARG A 107 2.96 8.92 5.40
CA ARG A 107 4.21 9.18 4.65
C ARG A 107 4.12 10.50 3.89
N ARG A 108 4.84 11.51 4.39
CA ARG A 108 4.86 12.88 3.84
C ARG A 108 5.04 12.90 2.33
N GLU A 109 5.97 12.09 1.83
CA GLU A 109 6.34 12.03 0.41
C GLU A 109 5.16 11.61 -0.47
N ILE A 110 4.37 10.65 0.00
CA ILE A 110 3.20 10.12 -0.70
C ILE A 110 2.02 11.07 -0.60
N ASN A 111 1.87 11.73 0.54
CA ASN A 111 0.86 12.76 0.71
C ASN A 111 1.17 13.99 -0.16
N MET A 112 2.44 14.34 -0.35
CA MET A 112 2.87 15.38 -1.30
C MET A 112 2.56 14.97 -2.74
N ALA A 113 2.90 13.75 -3.15
CA ALA A 113 2.57 13.24 -4.49
C ALA A 113 1.04 13.20 -4.72
N ALA A 114 0.26 12.78 -3.72
CA ALA A 114 -1.20 12.80 -3.80
C ALA A 114 -1.75 14.24 -3.90
N GLY A 115 -1.16 15.20 -3.18
CA GLY A 115 -1.52 16.61 -3.29
C GLY A 115 -1.27 17.17 -4.70
N GLU A 116 -0.10 16.87 -5.27
CA GLU A 116 0.23 17.27 -6.65
C GLU A 116 -0.69 16.60 -7.68
N ALA A 117 -0.99 15.30 -7.51
CA ALA A 117 -1.91 14.58 -8.37
C ALA A 117 -3.32 15.22 -8.35
N LEU A 118 -3.82 15.62 -7.17
CA LEU A 118 -5.07 16.36 -7.06
C LEU A 118 -4.99 17.72 -7.78
N ARG A 119 -3.87 18.44 -7.65
CA ARG A 119 -3.66 19.75 -8.29
C ARG A 119 -3.70 19.67 -9.82
N VAL A 120 -3.14 18.61 -10.41
CA VAL A 120 -3.14 18.40 -11.87
C VAL A 120 -4.42 17.72 -12.39
N GLY A 121 -5.37 17.40 -11.52
CA GLY A 121 -6.63 16.75 -11.88
C GLY A 121 -6.55 15.24 -12.06
N CYS A 122 -5.41 14.63 -11.70
CA CYS A 122 -5.17 13.19 -11.76
C CYS A 122 -6.03 12.43 -10.74
N LYS A 123 -6.44 11.22 -11.12
CA LYS A 123 -7.13 10.30 -10.21
C LYS A 123 -6.14 9.71 -9.23
N ILE A 124 -6.64 9.37 -8.04
CA ILE A 124 -5.82 8.78 -6.99
C ILE A 124 -6.59 7.60 -6.43
N LEU A 125 -5.93 6.44 -6.39
CA LEU A 125 -6.35 5.27 -5.64
C LEU A 125 -5.33 5.08 -4.52
N ALA A 126 -5.77 5.01 -3.27
CA ALA A 126 -4.89 4.77 -2.14
C ALA A 126 -5.08 3.34 -1.63
N ILE A 127 -3.97 2.70 -1.28
CA ILE A 127 -3.90 1.44 -0.54
C ILE A 127 -3.14 1.73 0.75
N THR A 128 -3.87 1.83 1.85
CA THR A 128 -3.31 2.12 3.17
C THR A 128 -3.64 1.03 4.16
N GLY A 129 -2.87 0.94 5.24
CA GLY A 129 -3.21 0.16 6.42
C GLY A 129 -4.49 0.69 7.09
N PHE A 130 -5.15 -0.15 7.87
CA PHE A 130 -6.33 0.25 8.62
C PHE A 130 -5.89 0.89 9.93
N THR A 131 -5.78 2.21 9.87
CA THR A 131 -5.78 3.08 11.04
C THR A 131 -6.85 4.12 10.79
N ARG A 132 -7.89 4.14 11.63
CA ARG A 132 -8.89 5.23 11.64
C ARG A 132 -8.15 6.55 11.88
N THR A 133 -7.77 7.23 10.81
CA THR A 133 -7.26 8.59 10.85
C THR A 133 -8.31 9.51 10.19
N PRO A 134 -8.46 10.76 10.66
CA PRO A 134 -9.50 11.70 10.20
C PRO A 134 -9.35 12.16 8.73
N TYR A 135 -8.41 11.59 7.96
CA TYR A 135 -8.12 11.96 6.57
C TYR A 135 -8.89 11.13 5.52
N ASN A 136 -9.67 10.13 5.95
CA ASN A 136 -10.44 9.23 5.06
C ASN A 136 -11.68 9.87 4.39
N SER A 137 -11.86 11.19 4.47
CA SER A 137 -13.13 11.85 4.11
C SER A 137 -13.22 12.39 2.68
N ARG A 138 -12.21 12.21 1.80
CA ARG A 138 -12.16 12.96 0.53
C ARG A 138 -11.63 12.25 -0.73
N ARG A 139 -11.77 10.92 -0.90
CA ARG A 139 -11.53 10.23 -2.21
C ARG A 139 -11.97 8.77 -2.19
N PRO A 140 -12.18 8.11 -3.35
CA PRO A 140 -12.33 6.66 -3.41
C PRO A 140 -11.01 6.00 -3.00
N THR A 141 -10.93 5.53 -1.76
CA THR A 141 -9.78 4.80 -1.19
C THR A 141 -10.12 3.32 -1.08
N ALA A 142 -9.18 2.46 -1.47
CA ALA A 142 -9.24 1.03 -1.17
C ALA A 142 -8.46 0.82 0.13
N ASP A 143 -9.17 0.81 1.25
CA ASP A 143 -8.55 0.66 2.57
C ASP A 143 -8.16 -0.81 2.78
N THR A 144 -6.88 -1.12 3.03
CA THR A 144 -6.43 -2.47 3.36
C THR A 144 -6.16 -2.55 4.86
N ILE A 145 -6.75 -3.49 5.61
CA ILE A 145 -6.20 -3.79 6.94
C ILE A 145 -4.82 -4.41 6.73
N ALA A 146 -3.77 -3.68 7.10
CA ALA A 146 -2.66 -4.33 7.76
C ALA A 146 -2.63 -3.81 9.20
N GLU A 147 -2.56 -4.71 10.15
CA GLU A 147 -2.70 -4.43 11.57
C GLU A 147 -1.37 -3.89 12.14
N GLU A 148 -1.29 -2.58 12.43
CA GLU A 148 -0.18 -2.03 13.22
C GLU A 148 -0.77 -1.75 14.59
N GLN A 149 -0.77 -2.77 15.46
CA GLN A 149 -0.96 -2.49 16.88
C GLN A 149 0.26 -1.70 17.34
N ALA A 150 0.06 -0.39 17.48
CA ALA A 150 0.97 0.60 17.99
C ALA A 150 1.75 0.09 19.22
N THR A 151 2.95 -0.43 19.00
CA THR A 151 4.01 -0.46 20.00
C THR A 151 5.35 -0.29 19.31
N ARG A 152 5.93 0.89 19.49
CA ARG A 152 7.33 1.17 19.18
C ARG A 152 8.23 0.13 19.86
N SER A 153 9.32 -0.18 19.16
CA SER A 153 10.59 -0.68 19.69
C SER A 153 10.67 -2.16 20.10
N ALA A 154 11.01 -2.99 19.12
CA ALA A 154 12.20 -3.83 19.28
C ALA A 154 13.03 -3.72 18.01
N ALA A 155 14.01 -2.83 18.07
CA ALA A 155 15.09 -2.76 17.11
C ALA A 155 15.72 -4.15 16.94
N ILE A 156 16.10 -4.45 15.71
CA ILE A 156 17.14 -5.42 15.38
C ILE A 156 18.41 -4.91 16.07
N SER A 157 18.64 -5.30 17.32
CA SER A 157 19.92 -5.10 17.99
C SER A 157 20.89 -6.15 17.47
N SER A 158 21.54 -5.78 16.37
CA SER A 158 22.86 -6.27 16.04
C SER A 158 23.85 -5.72 17.06
N THR A 159 24.00 -6.40 18.19
CA THR A 159 25.21 -6.27 19.00
C THR A 159 25.81 -7.66 19.19
N ALA A 160 26.51 -8.12 18.16
CA ALA A 160 27.63 -9.02 18.38
C ALA A 160 28.73 -8.18 19.06
N ARG A 161 28.95 -8.38 20.36
CA ARG A 161 30.24 -8.08 20.97
C ARG A 161 30.49 -9.04 22.13
N LYS A 162 31.51 -9.88 21.90
CA LYS A 162 32.37 -10.66 22.79
C LYS A 162 31.78 -11.15 24.12
#